data_AF-A0A522BLR3-F1
#
_entry.id   AF-A0A522BLR3-F1
#
_cell.length_a   1.000
_cell.length_b   1.000
_cell.length_c   1.000
_cell.angle_alpha   90.00
_cell.angle_beta   90.00
_cell.angle_gamma   90.00
#
_symmetry.space_group_name_H-M   'P 1'
#
loop_
_entity.id
_entity.type
_entity.pdbx_description
1 polymer ?
#
loop_
_entity_poly.entity_id
_entity_poly.type
_entity_poly.pdbx_seq_one_letter_code
_entity_poly.pdbx_strand_id
1 'polypeptide(L)'
;GAAITPEYLAVLLALSLYTASFVAEIVRAGIESVPAGQVAASRALGLSGAQQLRFVVLPQALRAIVPSMGNQYLNLAKNSSLGVAVGYPELVSVTHTALNQTGRAFECIAVMMAVYLLLSLLIAAAVGGWNMRVSRWAR
;
A
#
# COMPACT_ATOMS: atom_id res chain seq x y z
N GLY A 1 -14.33 -9.51 25.92
CA GLY A 1 -13.97 -10.05 24.60
C GLY A 1 -14.17 -8.96 23.58
N ALA A 2 -13.20 -8.69 22.72
CA ALA A 2 -13.29 -7.61 21.74
C ALA A 2 -14.54 -7.80 20.87
N ALA A 3 -15.53 -6.91 21.05
CA ALA A 3 -16.71 -6.89 20.20
C ALA A 3 -16.26 -6.41 18.82
N ILE A 4 -16.24 -7.33 17.85
CA ILE A 4 -16.02 -6.99 16.45
C ILE A 4 -17.25 -6.18 16.03
N THR A 5 -17.10 -4.86 15.92
CA THR A 5 -18.22 -4.01 15.52
C THR A 5 -18.41 -4.08 13.99
N PRO A 6 -19.64 -3.94 13.47
CA PRO A 6 -19.90 -3.95 12.03
C PRO A 6 -19.07 -2.91 11.26
N GLU A 7 -18.78 -1.78 11.88
CA GLU A 7 -17.99 -0.68 11.32
C GLU A 7 -16.53 -1.09 11.12
N TYR A 8 -15.96 -1.88 12.04
CA TYR A 8 -14.60 -2.44 11.89
C TYR A 8 -14.53 -3.34 10.66
N LEU A 9 -15.52 -4.23 10.52
CA LEU A 9 -15.57 -5.17 9.40
C LEU A 9 -15.75 -4.43 8.07
N ALA A 10 -16.57 -3.38 8.03
CA ALA A 10 -16.77 -2.56 6.84
C ALA A 10 -15.46 -1.89 6.39
N VAL A 11 -14.72 -1.27 7.31
CA VAL A 11 -13.43 -0.63 7.01
C VAL A 11 -12.38 -1.67 6.60
N LEU A 12 -12.31 -2.79 7.32
CA LEU A 12 -11.37 -3.87 7.03
C LEU A 12 -11.60 -4.46 5.63
N LEU A 13 -12.86 -4.75 5.28
CA LEU A 13 -13.23 -5.30 3.97
C LEU A 13 -12.99 -4.27 2.86
N ALA A 14 -13.39 -3.01 3.06
CA ALA A 14 -13.18 -1.96 2.07
C ALA A 14 -11.68 -1.75 1.78
N LEU A 15 -10.86 -1.62 2.81
CA LEU A 15 -9.41 -1.42 2.65
C LEU A 15 -8.71 -2.65 2.08
N SER A 16 -9.09 -3.85 2.51
CA SER A 16 -8.49 -5.09 2.01
C SER A 16 -8.81 -5.34 0.54
N LEU A 17 -10.08 -5.20 0.11
CA LEU A 17 -10.46 -5.36 -1.30
C LEU A 17 -9.80 -4.29 -2.18
N TYR A 18 -9.80 -3.03 -1.72
CA TYR A 18 -9.14 -1.95 -2.44
C TYR A 18 -7.66 -2.26 -2.64
N THR A 19 -6.96 -2.63 -1.56
CA THR A 19 -5.52 -2.96 -1.62
C THR A 19 -5.26 -4.16 -2.50
N ALA A 20 -6.07 -5.21 -2.37
CA ALA A 20 -5.92 -6.43 -3.16
C ALA A 20 -6.04 -6.16 -4.66
N SER A 21 -7.01 -5.33 -5.07
CA SER A 21 -7.17 -4.93 -6.48
C SER A 21 -5.95 -4.19 -7.00
N PHE A 22 -5.39 -3.26 -6.22
CA PHE A 22 -4.19 -2.52 -6.62
C PHE A 22 -2.95 -3.42 -6.68
N VAL A 23 -2.79 -4.32 -5.72
CA VAL A 23 -1.67 -5.29 -5.72
C VAL A 23 -1.77 -6.21 -6.93
N ALA A 24 -2.97 -6.69 -7.28
CA ALA A 24 -3.18 -7.52 -8.47
C ALA A 24 -2.76 -6.78 -9.76
N GLU A 25 -3.12 -5.50 -9.87
CA GLU A 25 -2.76 -4.68 -11.03
C GLU A 25 -1.26 -4.38 -11.10
N ILE A 26 -0.60 -4.15 -9.96
CA ILE A 26 0.86 -3.98 -9.90
C ILE A 26 1.57 -5.26 -10.35
N VAL A 27 1.11 -6.44 -9.91
CA VAL A 27 1.68 -7.72 -10.32
C VAL A 27 1.47 -7.96 -11.82
N ARG A 28 0.26 -7.68 -12.33
CA ARG A 28 -0.07 -7.79 -13.76
C ARG A 28 0.83 -6.89 -14.61
N ALA A 29 0.90 -5.60 -14.27
CA ALA A 29 1.75 -4.63 -14.95
C ALA A 29 3.25 -4.99 -14.84
N GLY A 30 3.66 -5.56 -13.72
CA GLY A 30 5.00 -6.08 -13.51
C GLY A 30 5.36 -7.19 -14.49
N ILE A 31 4.46 -8.16 -14.69
CA ILE A 31 4.65 -9.27 -15.64
C ILE A 31 4.64 -8.76 -17.09
N GLU A 32 3.74 -7.83 -17.43
CA GLU A 32 3.65 -7.24 -18.77
C GLU A 32 4.83 -6.32 -19.12
N SER A 33 5.54 -5.79 -18.11
CA SER A 33 6.74 -4.97 -18.33
C SER A 33 7.92 -5.75 -18.94
N VAL A 34 7.86 -7.09 -18.92
CA VAL A 34 8.94 -7.95 -19.44
C VAL A 34 8.90 -7.94 -20.99
N PRO A 35 10.02 -7.61 -21.67
CA PRO A 35 10.05 -7.54 -23.13
C PRO A 35 9.64 -8.88 -23.77
N ALA A 36 8.74 -8.82 -24.77
CA ALA A 36 8.30 -10.00 -25.50
C ALA A 36 9.46 -10.79 -26.16
N GLY A 37 10.57 -10.11 -26.48
CA GLY A 37 11.79 -10.75 -27.00
C GLY A 37 12.44 -11.73 -26.02
N GLN A 38 12.42 -11.44 -24.71
CA GLN A 38 12.94 -12.35 -23.67
C GLN A 38 12.07 -13.61 -23.56
N VAL A 39 10.75 -13.43 -23.69
CA VAL A 39 9.78 -14.54 -23.75
C VAL A 39 10.01 -15.39 -25.01
N ALA A 40 10.16 -14.77 -26.18
CA ALA A 40 10.43 -15.48 -27.43
C ALA A 40 11.78 -16.24 -27.39
N ALA A 41 12.84 -15.61 -26.86
CA ALA A 41 14.15 -16.24 -26.71
C ALA A 41 14.11 -17.44 -25.74
N SER A 42 13.39 -17.31 -24.62
CA SER A 42 13.23 -18.41 -23.66
C SER A 42 12.56 -19.64 -24.28
N ARG A 43 11.58 -19.43 -25.16
CA ARG A 43 10.90 -20.49 -25.91
C ARG A 43 11.81 -21.10 -26.97
N ALA A 44 12.61 -20.29 -27.66
CA ALA A 44 13.60 -20.78 -28.63
C ALA A 44 14.69 -21.65 -27.97
N LEU A 45 15.00 -21.40 -26.69
CA LEU A 45 15.90 -22.22 -25.88
C LEU A 45 15.24 -23.50 -25.33
N GLY A 46 13.97 -23.76 -25.65
CA GLY A 46 13.26 -24.97 -25.22
C GLY A 46 12.78 -24.97 -23.78
N LEU A 47 12.74 -23.80 -23.11
CA LEU A 47 12.23 -23.70 -21.73
C LEU A 47 10.73 -23.98 -21.70
N SER A 48 10.30 -24.81 -20.75
CA SER A 48 8.86 -25.01 -20.49
C SER A 48 8.22 -23.75 -19.94
N GLY A 49 6.89 -23.60 -20.05
CA GLY A 49 6.18 -22.42 -19.56
C GLY A 49 6.47 -22.09 -18.08
N ALA A 50 6.61 -23.11 -17.24
CA ALA A 50 6.98 -22.95 -15.83
C ALA A 50 8.43 -22.47 -15.65
N GLN A 51 9.37 -22.98 -16.46
CA GLN A 51 10.78 -22.56 -16.45
C GLN A 51 10.94 -21.13 -16.97
N GLN A 52 10.25 -20.78 -18.05
CA GLN A 52 10.19 -19.40 -18.57
C GLN A 52 9.70 -18.45 -17.46
N LEU A 53 8.59 -18.80 -16.80
CA LEU A 53 8.02 -17.96 -15.75
C LEU A 53 9.02 -17.78 -14.60
N ARG A 54 9.62 -18.86 -14.13
CA ARG A 54 10.51 -18.86 -12.95
C ARG A 54 11.88 -18.23 -13.20
N PHE A 55 12.49 -18.45 -14.36
CA PHE A 55 13.87 -18.04 -14.63
C PHE A 55 14.00 -16.76 -15.45
N VAL A 56 12.97 -16.38 -16.23
CA VAL A 56 13.04 -15.22 -17.12
C VAL A 56 12.08 -14.14 -16.68
N VAL A 57 10.79 -14.47 -16.56
CA VAL A 57 9.73 -13.48 -16.33
C VAL A 57 9.72 -13.00 -14.88
N LEU A 58 9.64 -13.89 -13.88
CA LEU A 58 9.57 -13.50 -12.46
C LEU A 58 10.74 -12.59 -12.03
N PRO A 59 12.02 -12.93 -12.31
CA PRO A 59 13.16 -12.12 -11.87
C PRO A 59 13.20 -10.73 -12.52
N GLN A 60 12.64 -10.59 -13.72
CA GLN A 60 12.52 -9.32 -14.42
C GLN A 60 11.32 -8.51 -13.90
N ALA A 61 10.15 -9.15 -13.80
CA ALA A 61 8.92 -8.54 -13.29
C ALA A 61 9.08 -8.05 -11.85
N LEU A 62 9.76 -8.80 -10.98
CA LEU A 62 10.01 -8.41 -9.59
C LEU A 62 10.76 -7.07 -9.48
N ARG A 63 11.65 -6.76 -10.44
CA ARG A 63 12.37 -5.47 -10.47
C ARG A 63 11.44 -4.28 -10.72
N ALA A 64 10.32 -4.48 -11.41
CA ALA A 64 9.29 -3.47 -11.62
C ALA A 64 8.21 -3.46 -10.52
N ILE A 65 7.88 -4.63 -9.96
CA ILE A 65 6.85 -4.81 -8.92
C ILE A 65 7.29 -4.18 -7.60
N VAL A 66 8.52 -4.46 -7.13
CA VAL A 66 8.96 -4.07 -5.77
C VAL A 66 8.93 -2.55 -5.55
N PRO A 67 9.43 -1.69 -6.48
CA PRO A 67 9.32 -0.24 -6.32
C PRO A 67 7.86 0.24 -6.29
N SER A 68 7.02 -0.33 -7.15
CA SER A 68 5.59 0.02 -7.28
C SER A 68 4.79 -0.36 -6.04
N MET A 69 5.09 -1.52 -5.43
CA MET A 69 4.49 -1.93 -4.15
C MET A 69 4.84 -0.97 -3.02
N GLY A 70 6.05 -0.41 -2.99
CA GLY A 70 6.43 0.63 -2.01
C GLY A 70 5.47 1.82 -2.04
N ASN A 71 5.19 2.36 -3.23
CA ASN A 71 4.25 3.47 -3.39
C ASN A 71 2.81 3.06 -2.99
N GLN A 72 2.41 1.82 -3.25
CA GLN A 72 1.11 1.31 -2.84
C GLN A 72 0.98 1.19 -1.32
N TYR A 73 2.03 0.81 -0.60
CA TYR A 73 2.01 0.81 0.88
C TYR A 73 1.87 2.23 1.45
N LEU A 74 2.51 3.21 0.83
CA LEU A 74 2.34 4.62 1.21
C LEU A 74 0.90 5.09 0.98
N ASN A 75 0.29 4.71 -0.15
CA ASN A 75 -1.11 5.01 -0.44
C ASN A 75 -2.06 4.27 0.51
N LEU A 76 -1.77 3.03 0.87
CA LEU A 76 -2.55 2.28 1.85
C LEU A 76 -2.54 2.95 3.21
N ALA A 77 -1.38 3.41 3.68
CA ALA A 77 -1.29 4.17 4.92
C ALA A 77 -2.11 5.46 4.90
N LYS A 78 -2.08 6.20 3.78
CA LYS A 78 -2.91 7.40 3.59
C LYS A 78 -4.40 7.05 3.56
N ASN A 79 -4.79 5.98 2.87
CA ASN A 79 -6.20 5.59 2.72
C ASN A 79 -6.78 4.92 3.98
N SER A 80 -5.97 4.22 4.78
CA SER A 80 -6.38 3.72 6.10
C SER A 80 -6.90 4.85 6.97
N SER A 81 -6.29 6.02 6.84
CA SER A 81 -6.59 7.20 7.61
C SER A 81 -7.90 7.91 7.18
N LEU A 82 -8.47 7.55 6.01
CA LEU A 82 -9.83 7.93 5.55
C LEU A 82 -10.94 7.08 6.20
N GLY A 83 -10.63 6.03 6.97
CA GLY A 83 -11.61 5.17 7.67
C GLY A 83 -12.54 5.92 8.63
N VAL A 84 -12.13 7.13 9.04
CA VAL A 84 -12.93 8.14 9.73
C VAL A 84 -14.27 8.45 9.04
N ALA A 85 -14.30 8.46 7.71
CA ALA A 85 -15.51 8.75 6.94
C ALA A 85 -16.59 7.67 7.08
N VAL A 86 -16.20 6.46 7.52
CA VAL A 86 -17.09 5.30 7.73
C VAL A 86 -17.53 5.17 9.19
N GLY A 87 -17.17 6.14 10.05
CA GLY A 87 -17.62 6.17 11.44
C GLY A 87 -16.89 5.19 12.37
N TYR A 88 -15.77 4.61 11.93
CA TYR A 88 -14.95 3.79 12.82
C TYR A 88 -14.19 4.70 13.82
N PRO A 89 -14.38 4.51 15.14
CA PRO A 89 -13.77 5.37 16.14
C PRO A 89 -12.28 5.07 16.27
N GLU A 90 -11.48 5.71 15.43
CA GLU A 90 -10.02 5.78 15.61
C GLU A 90 -9.66 7.15 16.22
N LEU A 91 -8.62 7.84 15.74
CA LEU A 91 -8.18 9.11 16.32
C LEU A 91 -9.31 10.17 16.39
N VAL A 92 -10.27 10.11 15.46
CA VAL A 92 -11.38 11.09 15.36
C VAL A 92 -12.43 10.93 16.43
N SER A 93 -12.65 9.73 16.97
CA SER A 93 -13.54 9.57 18.13
C SER A 93 -12.95 10.29 19.35
N VAL A 94 -11.63 10.17 19.57
CA VAL A 94 -10.92 10.90 20.62
C VAL A 94 -11.01 12.41 20.39
N THR A 95 -10.85 12.88 19.14
CA THR A 95 -11.00 14.29 18.77
C THR A 95 -12.42 14.80 19.02
N HIS A 96 -13.46 14.01 18.69
CA HIS A 96 -14.87 14.38 18.91
C HIS A 96 -15.22 14.43 20.40
N THR A 97 -14.70 13.49 21.21
CA THR A 97 -14.88 13.53 22.67
C THR A 97 -14.16 14.74 23.27
N ALA A 98 -12.93 15.04 22.84
CA ALA A 98 -12.18 16.21 23.28
C ALA A 98 -12.85 17.54 22.86
N LEU A 99 -13.37 17.60 21.63
CA LEU A 99 -14.19 18.69 21.10
C LEU A 99 -15.40 18.98 21.99
N ASN A 100 -16.14 17.92 22.33
CA ASN A 100 -17.37 18.05 23.10
C ASN A 100 -17.11 18.39 24.59
N GLN A 101 -15.91 18.05 25.11
CA GLN A 101 -15.51 18.35 26.48
C GLN A 101 -14.83 19.71 26.67
N THR A 102 -14.13 20.22 25.65
CA THR A 102 -13.35 21.47 25.77
C THR A 102 -13.91 22.65 24.98
N GLY A 103 -14.77 22.41 23.98
CA GLY A 103 -15.28 23.46 23.09
C GLY A 103 -14.22 24.09 22.16
N ARG A 104 -12.96 23.62 22.21
CA ARG A 104 -11.82 24.16 21.44
C ARG A 104 -11.65 23.39 20.12
N ALA A 105 -12.59 23.62 19.20
CA ALA A 105 -12.63 22.90 17.94
C ALA A 105 -11.40 23.09 17.05
N PHE A 106 -10.86 24.30 17.03
CA PHE A 106 -9.74 24.62 16.16
C PHE A 106 -8.45 23.89 16.54
N GLU A 107 -8.13 23.83 17.85
CA GLU A 107 -6.93 23.15 18.36
C GLU A 107 -7.01 21.64 18.17
N CYS A 108 -8.18 21.05 18.41
CA CYS A 108 -8.40 19.61 18.19
C CYS A 108 -8.18 19.22 16.71
N ILE A 109 -8.69 20.02 15.78
CA ILE A 109 -8.51 19.78 14.33
C ILE A 109 -7.05 20.00 13.92
N ALA A 110 -6.38 21.04 14.45
CA ALA A 110 -4.98 21.32 14.13
C ALA A 110 -4.04 20.21 14.60
N VAL A 111 -4.24 19.68 15.82
CA VAL A 111 -3.47 18.54 16.35
C VAL A 111 -3.72 17.29 15.52
N MET A 112 -4.97 17.03 15.14
CA MET A 112 -5.33 15.91 14.28
C MET A 112 -4.60 15.99 12.93
N MET A 113 -4.62 17.15 12.26
CA MET A 113 -3.89 17.34 11.00
C MET A 113 -2.38 17.17 11.16
N ALA A 114 -1.80 17.66 12.26
CA ALA A 114 -0.37 17.52 12.54
C ALA A 114 0.04 16.05 12.75
N VAL A 115 -0.73 15.28 13.52
CA VAL A 115 -0.48 13.85 13.75
C VAL A 115 -0.59 13.06 12.45
N TYR A 116 -1.61 13.34 11.63
CA TYR A 116 -1.77 12.72 10.31
C TYR A 116 -0.59 13.04 9.39
N LEU A 117 -0.14 14.29 9.35
CA LEU A 117 1.02 14.70 8.56
C LEU A 117 2.30 13.98 9.00
N LEU A 118 2.51 13.85 10.32
CA LEU A 118 3.71 13.23 10.89
C LEU A 118 3.74 11.72 10.61
N LEU A 119 2.61 11.03 10.77
CA LEU A 119 2.46 9.63 10.36
C LEU A 119 2.71 9.43 8.85
N SER A 120 2.15 10.30 8.02
CA SER A 120 2.35 10.27 6.56
C SER A 120 3.83 10.44 6.18
N LEU A 121 4.53 11.38 6.82
CA LEU A 121 5.97 11.60 6.61
C LEU A 121 6.83 10.42 7.09
N LEU A 122 6.51 9.83 8.25
CA LEU A 122 7.22 8.66 8.77
C LEU A 122 7.11 7.46 7.82
N ILE A 123 5.92 7.22 7.28
CA ILE A 123 5.68 6.11 6.35
C ILE A 123 6.35 6.40 5.00
N ALA A 124 6.29 7.65 4.52
CA ALA A 124 7.00 8.07 3.30
C ALA A 124 8.52 7.88 3.45
N ALA A 125 9.09 8.22 4.60
CA ALA A 125 10.51 8.03 4.89
C ALA A 125 10.91 6.55 4.98
N ALA A 126 10.10 5.71 5.64
CA ALA A 126 10.34 4.27 5.74
C ALA A 126 10.29 3.59 4.37
N VAL A 127 9.26 3.87 3.57
CA VAL A 127 9.09 3.36 2.19
C VAL A 127 10.20 3.88 1.28
N GLY A 128 10.51 5.18 1.35
CA GLY A 128 11.59 5.78 0.58
C GLY A 128 12.95 5.14 0.88
N GLY A 129 13.24 4.92 2.16
CA GLY A 129 14.46 4.22 2.60
C GLY A 129 14.53 2.77 2.10
N TRP A 130 13.40 2.05 2.10
CA TRP A 130 13.34 0.69 1.55
C TRP A 130 13.54 0.67 0.04
N ASN A 131 12.89 1.60 -0.68
CA ASN A 131 13.00 1.72 -2.13
C ASN A 131 14.43 2.05 -2.58
N MET A 132 15.13 2.92 -1.83
CA MET A 132 16.54 3.23 -2.07
C MET A 132 17.48 2.03 -1.83
N ARG A 133 17.13 1.08 -0.96
CA ARG A 133 17.92 -0.15 -0.76
C ARG A 133 17.70 -1.16 -1.88
N VAL A 134 16.46 -1.27 -2.38
CA VAL A 134 16.13 -2.18 -3.50
C VAL A 134 16.69 -1.66 -4.83
N SER A 135 16.63 -0.35 -5.10
CA SER A 135 17.19 0.20 -6.35
C SER A 135 18.71 0.03 -6.46
N ARG A 136 19.41 -0.09 -5.32
CA ARG A 136 20.86 -0.41 -5.28
C ARG A 136 21.18 -1.86 -5.67
N TRP A 137 20.23 -2.78 -5.53
CA TRP A 137 20.35 -4.17 -6.00
C TRP A 137 20.11 -4.32 -7.51
N ALA A 138 19.54 -3.29 -8.17
CA ALA A 138 19.18 -3.31 -9.59
C ALA A 138 20.19 -2.59 -10.50
N ARG A 139 21.32 -2.11 -9.95
CA ARG A 139 22.46 -1.60 -10.71
C ARG A 139 23.56 -2.65 -10.82
#